data_AF-A0A257TP43-F1
#
_entry.id   AF-A0A257TP43-F1
#
_cell.length_a   1.000
_cell.length_b   1.000
_cell.length_c   1.000
_cell.angle_alpha   90.00
_cell.angle_beta   90.00
_cell.angle_gamma   90.00
#
_symmetry.space_group_name_H-M   'P 1'
#
loop_
_entity.id
_entity.type
_entity.pdbx_description
1 polymer ?
#
loop_
_entity_poly.entity_id
_entity_poly.type
_entity_poly.pdbx_seq_one_letter_code
_entity_poly.pdbx_strand_id
1 'polypeptide(L)'
;MPIMSRMRDNMPAILIGLAVLFILMIVFEWGMDITGRQGNQYTGNIVGKVNGQEITYQEFEKDLQNSVDQYKTATKQDPDDKTMGELRDQVWQGLVNQILVDQAARRL
;
A
#
# COMPACT_ATOMS: atom_id res chain seq x y z
N MET A 1 -8.53 -3.03 56.34
CA MET A 1 -7.59 -3.17 55.21
C MET A 1 -8.20 -2.54 53.96
N PRO A 2 -7.91 -1.27 53.62
CA PRO A 2 -8.57 -0.57 52.52
C PRO A 2 -7.81 -0.82 51.22
N ILE A 3 -7.74 -2.09 50.80
CA ILE A 3 -7.22 -2.45 49.48
C ILE A 3 -8.33 -2.32 48.43
N MET A 4 -9.58 -2.55 48.83
CA MET A 4 -10.78 -2.49 47.98
C MET A 4 -11.11 -1.07 47.47
N SER A 5 -10.77 -0.01 48.21
CA SER A 5 -11.04 1.37 47.78
C SER A 5 -10.02 1.88 46.75
N ARG A 6 -8.75 1.46 46.86
CA ARG A 6 -7.70 1.88 45.93
C ARG A 6 -7.85 1.30 44.52
N MET A 7 -8.53 0.16 44.36
CA MET A 7 -8.82 -0.41 43.03
C MET A 7 -9.82 0.44 42.25
N ARG A 8 -10.83 1.00 42.92
CA ARG A 8 -11.84 1.88 42.31
C ARG A 8 -11.26 3.25 41.94
N ASP A 9 -10.46 3.84 42.82
CA ASP A 9 -9.97 5.21 42.63
C ASP A 9 -8.95 5.33 41.47
N ASN A 10 -8.24 4.24 41.15
CA ASN A 10 -7.27 4.19 40.04
C ASN A 10 -7.86 3.68 38.71
N MET A 11 -9.05 3.07 38.73
CA MET A 11 -9.75 2.60 37.53
C MET A 11 -9.95 3.69 36.46
N PRO A 12 -10.42 4.92 36.79
CA PRO A 12 -10.57 5.96 35.78
C PRO A 12 -9.24 6.44 35.19
N ALA A 13 -8.15 6.45 35.97
CA ALA A 13 -6.84 6.83 35.49
C ALA A 13 -6.30 5.83 34.45
N ILE A 14 -6.50 4.53 34.69
CA ILE A 14 -6.11 3.47 33.75
C ILE A 14 -6.94 3.55 32.47
N LEU A 15 -8.26 3.78 32.58
CA LEU A 15 -9.14 3.92 31.42
C LEU A 15 -8.79 5.12 30.55
N ILE A 16 -8.46 6.26 31.17
CA ILE A 16 -8.00 7.45 30.43
C ILE A 16 -6.65 7.20 29.76
N GLY A 17 -5.70 6.56 30.46
CA GLY A 17 -4.41 6.19 29.87
C GLY A 17 -4.55 5.27 28.66
N LEU A 18 -5.47 4.31 28.72
CA LEU A 18 -5.74 3.38 27.62
C LEU A 18 -6.45 4.07 26.44
N ALA A 19 -7.37 4.99 26.71
CA ALA A 19 -8.01 5.80 25.67
C ALA A 19 -7.02 6.72 24.95
N VAL A 20 -6.09 7.34 25.69
CA VAL A 20 -5.03 8.16 25.10
C VAL A 20 -4.08 7.31 24.25
N LEU A 21 -3.67 6.14 24.75
CA LEU A 21 -2.85 5.19 23.98
C LEU A 21 -3.55 4.74 22.69
N PHE A 22 -4.86 4.50 22.74
CA PHE A 22 -5.65 4.09 21.60
C PHE A 22 -5.73 5.19 20.53
N ILE A 23 -5.97 6.44 20.93
CA ILE A 23 -5.95 7.58 20.02
C ILE A 23 -4.55 7.79 19.42
N LEU A 24 -3.51 7.68 20.24
CA LEU A 24 -2.12 7.77 19.76
C LEU A 24 -1.84 6.69 18.71
N MET A 25 -2.23 5.43 18.94
CA MET A 25 -2.05 4.36 17.96
C MET A 25 -2.74 4.68 16.63
N ILE A 26 -3.98 5.15 16.65
CA ILE A 26 -4.70 5.54 15.41
C ILE A 26 -3.93 6.64 14.69
N VAL A 27 -3.47 7.68 15.39
CA VAL A 27 -2.71 8.77 14.74
C VAL A 27 -1.36 8.27 14.21
N PHE A 28 -0.68 7.36 14.91
CA PHE A 28 0.58 6.77 14.47
C PHE A 28 0.40 5.82 13.29
N GLU A 29 -0.62 4.97 13.27
CA GLU A 29 -0.91 4.08 12.16
C GLU A 29 -1.19 4.88 10.89
N TRP A 30 -2.07 5.87 10.94
CA TRP A 30 -2.42 6.68 9.78
C TRP A 30 -1.29 7.65 9.37
N GLY A 31 -0.47 8.10 10.33
CA GLY A 31 0.66 9.01 10.09
C GLY A 31 1.93 8.32 9.55
N MET A 32 2.19 7.07 9.97
CA MET A 32 3.33 6.28 9.47
C MET A 32 3.01 5.62 8.13
N ASP A 33 1.75 5.29 7.83
CA ASP A 33 1.34 4.77 6.52
C ASP A 33 1.47 5.84 5.42
N ILE A 34 1.29 7.13 5.78
CA ILE A 34 1.58 8.28 4.90
C ILE A 34 3.08 8.49 4.69
N THR A 35 3.91 8.22 5.72
CA THR A 35 5.37 8.38 5.65
C THR A 35 5.99 7.05 5.23
N GLY A 36 5.89 6.72 3.94
CA GLY A 36 6.30 5.45 3.31
C GLY A 36 7.75 4.98 3.57
N ARG A 37 8.05 4.58 4.81
CA ARG A 37 9.25 3.88 5.20
C ARG A 37 8.86 2.76 6.16
N GLN A 38 9.12 1.54 5.68
CA GLN A 38 9.39 0.35 6.49
C GLN A 38 8.20 -0.58 6.78
N GLY A 39 7.69 -1.21 5.71
CA GLY A 39 7.02 -2.51 5.76
C GLY A 39 7.73 -3.53 4.86
N ASN A 40 9.05 -3.62 4.98
CA ASN A 40 9.94 -4.45 4.15
C ASN A 40 9.83 -5.96 4.47
N GLN A 41 8.61 -6.52 4.45
CA GLN A 41 8.37 -7.96 4.63
C GLN A 41 6.99 -8.42 4.13
N TYR A 42 6.63 -8.09 2.88
CA TYR A 42 5.56 -8.80 2.17
C TYR A 42 6.16 -9.53 0.96
N THR A 43 6.89 -10.63 1.23
CA THR A 43 7.36 -11.62 0.25
C THR A 43 6.19 -12.43 -0.38
N GLY A 44 4.99 -11.86 -0.44
CA GLY A 44 3.77 -12.52 -0.94
C GLY A 44 3.26 -11.98 -2.28
N ASN A 45 3.80 -10.87 -2.78
CA ASN A 45 3.21 -10.15 -3.91
C ASN A 45 4.30 -9.70 -4.90
N ILE A 46 5.20 -10.59 -5.34
CA ILE A 46 6.16 -10.27 -6.42
C ILE A 46 5.62 -10.88 -7.71
N VAL A 47 5.27 -10.03 -8.69
CA VAL A 47 4.73 -10.47 -10.00
C VAL A 47 5.86 -10.89 -10.94
N GLY A 48 7.03 -10.28 -10.78
CA GLY A 48 8.22 -10.62 -11.54
C GLY A 48 9.42 -9.78 -11.14
N LYS A 49 10.59 -10.18 -11.64
CA LYS A 49 11.85 -9.45 -11.47
C LYS A 49 12.38 -9.02 -12.83
N VAL A 50 12.71 -7.74 -12.99
CA VAL A 50 13.30 -7.20 -14.20
C VAL A 50 14.70 -6.68 -13.87
N ASN A 51 15.75 -7.36 -14.36
CA ASN A 51 17.16 -7.02 -14.11
C ASN A 51 17.53 -6.86 -12.62
N GLY A 52 16.88 -7.62 -11.73
CA GLY A 52 17.13 -7.56 -10.28
C GLY A 52 16.28 -6.54 -9.51
N GLN A 53 15.46 -5.74 -10.21
CA GLN A 53 14.42 -4.91 -9.59
C GLN A 53 13.12 -5.72 -9.48
N GLU A 54 12.59 -5.84 -8.25
CA GLU A 54 11.35 -6.56 -7.98
C GLU A 54 10.16 -5.67 -8.31
N ILE A 55 9.21 -6.17 -9.11
CA ILE A 55 7.94 -5.50 -9.35
C ILE A 55 6.92 -6.14 -8.42
N THR A 56 6.35 -5.33 -7.53
CA THR A 56 5.31 -5.81 -6.63
C THR A 56 3.96 -5.85 -7.33
N TYR A 57 3.10 -6.80 -6.93
CA TYR A 57 1.73 -6.91 -7.44
C TYR A 57 0.91 -5.68 -7.09
N GLN A 58 1.20 -5.04 -5.96
CA GLN A 58 0.53 -3.80 -5.58
C GLN A 58 0.82 -2.65 -6.55
N GLU A 59 2.08 -2.50 -7.00
CA GLU A 59 2.44 -1.48 -7.99
C GLU A 59 1.78 -1.77 -9.34
N PHE A 60 1.85 -3.02 -9.78
CA PHE A 60 1.22 -3.45 -11.03
C PHE A 60 -0.30 -3.25 -11.03
N GLU A 61 -0.97 -3.67 -9.96
CA GLU A 61 -2.42 -3.56 -9.80
C GLU A 61 -2.86 -2.09 -9.75
N LYS A 62 -2.09 -1.22 -9.09
CA LYS A 62 -2.38 0.21 -9.04
C LYS A 62 -2.32 0.84 -10.43
N ASP A 63 -1.29 0.54 -11.21
CA ASP A 63 -1.16 1.08 -12.56
C ASP A 63 -2.19 0.48 -13.53
N LEU A 64 -2.54 -0.80 -13.33
CA LEU A 64 -3.63 -1.44 -14.05
C LEU A 64 -4.97 -0.79 -13.76
N GLN A 65 -5.30 -0.52 -12.49
CA GLN A 65 -6.53 0.19 -12.11
C GLN A 65 -6.58 1.58 -12.75
N ASN A 66 -5.48 2.34 -12.71
CA ASN A 66 -5.41 3.63 -13.37
C ASN A 66 -5.67 3.53 -14.89
N SER A 67 -5.14 2.50 -15.55
CA SER A 67 -5.33 2.25 -16.99
C SER A 67 -6.78 1.87 -17.30
N VAL A 68 -7.38 1.01 -16.47
CA VAL A 68 -8.79 0.60 -16.56
C VAL A 68 -9.72 1.79 -16.32
N ASP A 69 -9.45 2.65 -15.34
CA ASP A 69 -10.26 3.83 -15.06
C ASP A 69 -10.20 4.86 -16.20
N GLN A 70 -9.03 5.03 -16.82
CA GLN A 70 -8.89 5.84 -18.03
C GLN A 70 -9.71 5.27 -19.19
N TYR A 71 -9.65 3.95 -19.39
CA TYR A 71 -10.45 3.28 -20.40
C TYR A 71 -11.95 3.52 -20.15
N LYS A 72 -12.42 3.24 -18.93
CA LYS A 72 -13.82 3.44 -18.53
C LYS A 72 -14.27 4.88 -18.71
N THR A 73 -13.41 5.86 -18.40
CA THR A 73 -13.72 7.28 -18.57
C THR A 73 -13.87 7.64 -20.06
N ALA A 74 -13.07 7.02 -20.93
CA ALA A 74 -13.07 7.27 -22.38
C ALA A 74 -14.25 6.60 -23.11
N THR A 75 -14.52 5.32 -22.84
CA THR A 75 -15.56 4.53 -23.53
C THR A 75 -16.89 4.48 -22.79
N LYS A 76 -16.93 4.91 -21.52
CA LYS A 76 -18.10 4.77 -20.61
C LYS A 76 -18.60 3.33 -20.47
N GLN A 77 -17.74 2.35 -20.71
CA GLN A 77 -18.04 0.93 -20.63
C GLN A 77 -16.93 0.21 -19.86
N ASP A 78 -17.28 -0.88 -19.19
CA ASP A 78 -16.30 -1.76 -18.58
C ASP A 78 -15.52 -2.53 -19.67
N PRO A 79 -14.19 -2.65 -19.55
CA PRO A 79 -13.38 -3.42 -20.49
C PRO A 79 -13.80 -4.90 -20.46
N ASP A 80 -13.96 -5.49 -21.64
CA ASP A 80 -14.17 -6.93 -21.80
C ASP A 80 -12.86 -7.71 -21.53
N ASP A 81 -12.94 -9.03 -21.43
CA ASP A 81 -11.77 -9.87 -21.09
C ASP A 81 -10.59 -9.68 -22.05
N LYS A 82 -10.87 -9.40 -23.34
CA LYS A 82 -9.83 -9.13 -24.34
C LYS A 82 -9.16 -7.79 -24.09
N THR A 83 -9.94 -6.73 -23.92
CA THR A 83 -9.42 -5.39 -23.61
C THR A 83 -8.67 -5.40 -22.29
N MET A 84 -9.16 -6.13 -21.29
CA MET A 84 -8.47 -6.29 -20.00
C MET A 84 -7.08 -6.92 -20.16
N GLY A 85 -6.96 -7.93 -21.02
CA GLY A 85 -5.67 -8.52 -21.38
C GLY A 85 -4.73 -7.51 -22.04
N GLU A 86 -5.23 -6.73 -22.99
CA GLU A 86 -4.44 -5.70 -23.68
C GLU A 86 -3.97 -4.58 -22.73
N LEU A 87 -4.84 -4.10 -21.84
CA LEU A 87 -4.50 -3.10 -20.82
C LEU A 87 -3.42 -3.63 -19.88
N ARG A 88 -3.53 -4.90 -19.48
CA ARG A 88 -2.53 -5.58 -18.65
C ARG A 88 -1.16 -5.61 -19.32
N ASP A 89 -1.11 -5.98 -20.60
CA ASP A 89 0.15 -6.04 -21.36
C ASP A 89 0.76 -4.66 -21.57
N GLN A 90 -0.06 -3.63 -21.82
CA GLN A 90 0.40 -2.25 -21.95
C GLN A 90 1.05 -1.74 -20.67
N VAL A 91 0.41 -1.97 -19.51
CA VAL A 91 0.93 -1.59 -18.20
C VAL A 91 2.23 -2.34 -17.90
N TRP A 92 2.26 -3.65 -18.19
CA TRP A 92 3.47 -4.46 -18.01
C TRP A 92 4.64 -3.93 -18.84
N GLN A 93 4.43 -3.65 -20.12
CA GLN A 93 5.47 -3.12 -21.00
C GLN A 93 5.97 -1.74 -20.55
N GLY A 94 5.06 -0.87 -20.09
CA GLY A 94 5.40 0.44 -19.53
C GLY A 94 6.33 0.31 -18.32
N LEU A 95 5.99 -0.55 -17.37
CA LEU A 95 6.79 -0.80 -16.17
C LEU A 95 8.17 -1.37 -16.52
N VAL A 96 8.23 -2.38 -17.40
CA VAL A 96 9.49 -2.96 -17.85
C VAL A 96 10.38 -1.90 -18.49
N ASN A 97 9.83 -1.07 -19.39
CA ASN A 97 10.60 -0.02 -20.06
C ASN A 97 11.11 1.03 -19.07
N GLN A 98 10.27 1.48 -18.13
CA GLN A 98 10.66 2.44 -17.10
C GLN A 98 11.83 1.92 -16.25
N ILE A 99 11.79 0.65 -15.86
CA ILE A 99 12.86 -0.01 -15.12
C ILE A 99 14.15 -0.05 -15.94
N LEU A 100 14.08 -0.43 -17.22
CA LEU A 100 15.25 -0.49 -18.09
C LEU A 100 15.87 0.89 -18.32
N VAL A 101 15.04 1.93 -18.48
CA VAL A 101 15.49 3.32 -18.65
C VAL A 101 16.14 3.84 -17.36
N ASP A 102 15.54 3.60 -16.19
CA ASP A 102 16.12 4.02 -14.90
C ASP A 102 17.47 3.34 -14.64
N GLN A 103 17.58 2.05 -14.98
CA GLN A 103 18.83 1.31 -14.88
C GLN A 103 19.89 1.83 -15.85
N ALA A 104 19.51 2.18 -17.08
CA ALA A 104 20.42 2.77 -18.05
C ALA A 104 20.90 4.16 -17.59
N ALA A 105 20.00 4.98 -17.05
CA ALA A 105 20.32 6.30 -16.52
C ALA A 105 21.27 6.24 -15.32
N ARG A 106 21.10 5.27 -14.41
CA ARG A 106 22.00 5.05 -13.27
C ARG A 106 23.38 4.51 -13.63
N ARG A 107 23.53 3.92 -14.83
CA ARG A 107 24.81 3.40 -15.33
C ARG A 107 25.67 4.47 -16.03
N LEU A 108 25.11 5.64 -16.32
CA LEU A 108 25.81 6.82 -16.84
C LEU A 108 26.37 7.67 -15.69
#